data_AF-A0A940R8V0-F1
#
_entry.id   AF-A0A940R8V0-F1
#
_cell.length_a   1.000
_cell.length_b   1.000
_cell.length_c   1.000
_cell.angle_alpha   90.00
_cell.angle_beta   90.00
_cell.angle_gamma   90.00
#
_symmetry.space_group_name_H-M   'P 1'
#
loop_
_entity.id
_entity.type
_entity.pdbx_description
1 polymer ?
#
loop_
_entity_poly.entity_id
_entity_poly.type
_entity_poly.pdbx_seq_one_letter_code
_entity_poly.pdbx_strand_id
1 'polypeptide(L)' 'MNNNRGQIVVEYVLLLVVAVGLAALLVSQLVSRNADDPGVLTLKWHELLKTVGDDLPDSNKTPAKQ' A
#
# COMPACT_ATOMS: atom_id res chain seq x y z
N MET A 1 -22.54 -24.23 -36.84
CA MET A 1 -23.03 -23.23 -35.85
C MET A 1 -21.84 -22.82 -35.00
N ASN A 2 -21.23 -21.67 -35.26
CA ASN A 2 -20.05 -21.23 -34.53
C ASN A 2 -20.48 -20.64 -33.19
N ASN A 3 -20.13 -21.30 -32.09
CA ASN A 3 -20.54 -20.93 -30.72
C ASN A 3 -19.69 -19.77 -30.15
N ASN A 4 -19.51 -18.70 -30.93
CA ASN A 4 -18.58 -17.60 -30.64
C ASN A 4 -18.94 -16.83 -29.36
N ARG A 5 -20.23 -16.82 -28.97
CA ARG A 5 -20.68 -16.07 -27.77
C ARG A 5 -20.14 -16.67 -26.48
N GLY A 6 -20.07 -18.00 -26.38
CA GLY A 6 -19.53 -18.68 -25.19
C GLY A 6 -18.01 -18.50 -25.08
N GLN A 7 -17.31 -18.56 -26.21
CA GLN A 7 -15.85 -18.38 -26.26
C GLN A 7 -15.43 -16.97 -25.85
N ILE A 8 -16.16 -15.95 -26.29
CA ILE A 8 -15.92 -14.54 -25.93
C ILE A 8 -16.00 -14.33 -24.41
N VAL A 9 -17.02 -14.92 -23.76
CA VAL A 9 -17.18 -14.79 -22.30
C VAL A 9 -16.01 -15.45 -21.56
N VAL A 10 -15.59 -16.64 -22.00
CA VAL A 10 -14.46 -17.35 -21.40
C VAL A 10 -13.16 -16.55 -21.56
N GLU A 11 -12.93 -15.95 -22.72
CA GLU A 11 -11.76 -15.13 -22.99
C GLU A 11 -11.66 -13.92 -22.06
N TYR A 12 -12.76 -13.17 -21.89
CA TYR A 12 -12.78 -12.04 -20.96
C TYR A 12 -12.62 -12.45 -19.50
N VAL A 13 -13.18 -13.60 -19.11
CA VAL A 13 -12.97 -14.13 -17.75
C VAL A 13 -11.50 -14.51 -17.54
N LEU A 14 -10.86 -15.10 -18.55
CA LEU A 14 -9.46 -15.48 -18.46
C LEU A 14 -8.54 -14.25 -18.37
N LEU A 15 -8.81 -13.21 -19.18
CA LEU A 15 -8.14 -11.92 -19.06
C LEU A 15 -8.39 -11.25 -17.70
N LEU A 16 -9.61 -11.34 -17.17
CA LEU A 16 -9.95 -10.80 -15.86
C LEU A 16 -9.17 -11.50 -14.74
N VAL A 17 -9.07 -12.84 -14.77
CA VAL A 17 -8.30 -13.61 -13.80
C VAL A 17 -6.83 -13.21 -13.83
N VAL A 18 -6.25 -13.03 -15.02
CA VAL A 18 -4.87 -12.55 -15.17
C VAL A 18 -4.71 -11.14 -14.60
N ALA A 19 -5.63 -10.23 -14.91
CA ALA A 19 -5.60 -8.85 -14.41
C ALA A 19 -5.70 -8.78 -12.88
N VAL A 20 -6.62 -9.55 -12.29
CA VAL A 20 -6.79 -9.63 -10.83
C VAL A 20 -5.56 -10.28 -10.17
N GLY A 21 -4.97 -11.30 -10.79
CA GLY A 21 -3.74 -11.92 -10.30
C GLY A 21 -2.57 -10.94 -10.24
N LEU A 22 -2.38 -10.15 -11.31
CA LEU A 22 -1.35 -9.10 -11.33
C LEU A 22 -1.63 -8.02 -10.29
N ALA A 23 -2.87 -7.58 -10.15
CA ALA A 23 -3.26 -6.61 -9.13
C ALA A 23 -2.96 -7.13 -7.71
N ALA A 24 -3.27 -8.40 -7.43
CA ALA A 24 -2.99 -9.02 -6.14
C ALA A 24 -1.48 -9.06 -5.81
N LEU A 25 -0.64 -9.37 -6.80
CA LEU A 25 0.82 -9.36 -6.64
C LEU A 25 1.38 -7.96 -6.38
N LEU A 26 0.86 -6.94 -7.06
CA LEU A 26 1.29 -5.56 -6.83
C LEU A 26 0.87 -5.06 -5.44
N VAL A 27 -0.36 -5.35 -5.03
CA VAL A 27 -0.87 -4.96 -3.70
C VAL A 27 -0.11 -5.68 -2.59
N SER A 28 0.23 -6.96 -2.77
CA SER A 28 0.97 -7.71 -1.74
C SER A 28 2.37 -7.14 -1.49
N GLN A 29 3.05 -6.64 -2.53
CA GLN A 29 4.32 -5.92 -2.39
C GLN A 29 4.12 -4.54 -1.77
N LEU A 30 3.08 -3.81 -2.20
CA LEU A 30 2.81 -2.45 -1.72
C LEU A 30 2.52 -2.41 -0.21
N VAL A 31 1.77 -3.38 0.31
CA VAL A 31 1.34 -3.47 1.71
C VAL A 31 2.06 -4.55 2.51
N SER A 32 3.20 -5.04 2.02
CA SER A 32 3.99 -6.09 2.68
C SER A 32 4.18 -5.77 4.17
N ARG A 33 3.94 -6.79 5.00
CA ARG A 33 4.10 -6.75 6.46
C ARG A 33 5.33 -7.54 6.91
N ASN A 34 6.20 -7.92 5.98
CA ASN A 34 7.47 -8.53 6.35
C ASN A 34 8.30 -7.50 7.14
N ALA A 35 8.87 -7.93 8.26
CA ALA A 35 9.69 -7.06 9.10
C ALA A 35 11.02 -6.69 8.42
N ASP A 36 11.56 -7.60 7.60
CA ASP A 36 12.83 -7.40 6.89
C ASP A 36 12.65 -6.65 5.56
N ASP A 37 11.47 -6.73 4.95
CA ASP A 37 11.11 -6.05 3.69
C ASP A 37 9.69 -5.45 3.78
N PRO A 38 9.53 -4.36 4.56
CA PRO A 38 8.25 -3.72 4.75
C PRO A 38 7.80 -3.04 3.45
N GLY A 39 6.52 -3.21 3.13
CA GLY A 39 5.93 -2.63 1.93
C GLY A 39 6.03 -1.11 1.92
N VAL A 40 6.08 -0.52 0.73
CA VAL A 40 6.26 0.93 0.54
C VAL A 40 5.21 1.73 1.32
N LEU A 41 3.95 1.27 1.34
CA LEU A 41 2.89 1.93 2.09
C LEU A 41 3.14 1.85 3.60
N THR A 42 3.57 0.69 4.10
CA THR A 42 3.89 0.47 5.51
C THR A 42 5.05 1.35 5.97
N LEU A 43 6.11 1.46 5.16
CA LEU A 43 7.25 2.32 5.41
C LEU A 43 6.84 3.79 5.54
N LYS A 44 6.08 4.30 4.57
CA LYS A 44 5.63 5.69 4.57
C LYS A 44 4.65 6.01 5.69
N TRP A 45 3.77 5.08 6.04
CA TRP A 45 2.90 5.24 7.19
C TRP A 45 3.70 5.34 8.50
N HIS A 46 4.74 4.51 8.65
CA HIS A 46 5.61 4.56 9.83
C HIS A 46 6.41 5.87 9.92
N GLU A 47 6.89 6.39 8.78
CA GLU A 47 7.56 7.68 8.69
C GLU A 47 6.65 8.84 9.12
N LEU A 48 5.39 8.83 8.70
CA LEU A 48 4.40 9.82 9.13
C LEU A 48 4.13 9.74 10.63
N LEU A 49 3.92 8.53 11.16
CA LEU A 49 3.72 8.32 12.59
C LEU A 49 4.89 8.85 13.42
N LYS A 50 6.13 8.61 12.97
CA LYS A 50 7.32 9.13 13.61
C LYS A 50 7.36 10.66 13.55
N THR A 51 7.11 11.24 12.38
CA THR A 51 7.11 12.70 12.20
C THR A 51 6.09 13.39 13.11
N VAL A 52 4.89 12.84 13.24
CA VAL A 52 3.85 13.36 14.13
C VAL A 52 4.18 13.12 15.61
N GLY A 53 4.73 11.95 15.94
CA GLY A 53 5.12 11.62 17.32
C GLY A 53 6.31 12.43 17.84
N ASP A 54 7.24 12.79 16.94
CA ASP A 54 8.40 13.62 17.23
C ASP A 54 8.07 15.14 17.23
N ASP A 55 6.84 15.53 16.88
CA ASP A 55 6.34 16.91 16.99
C ASP A 55 6.06 17.26 18.46
N LEU A 56 7.15 17.37 19.23
CA LEU A 56 7.11 17.76 20.63
C LEU A 56 6.76 19.25 20.74
N PRO A 57 5.82 19.64 21.63
CA PRO A 57 5.55 21.04 21.88
C PRO A 57 6.82 21.74 22.34
N ASP A 58 7.13 22.90 21.74
CA ASP A 58 8.32 23.70 22.03
C ASP A 58 8.37 23.94 23.54
N SER A 59 9.23 23.16 24.22
CA SER A 59 9.27 23.14 25.68
C SER A 59 9.78 24.49 26.14
N ASN A 60 8.85 25.34 26.58
CA ASN A 60 9.02 26.58 27.32
C ASN A 60 10.46 27.09 27.33
N LYS A 61 10.89 27.71 26.23
CA LYS A 61 12.06 28.60 26.22
C LYS A 61 11.68 29.91 26.93
N THR A 62 11.29 29.83 28.19
CA THR A 62 11.37 30.98 29.10
C THR A 62 12.72 30.86 29.79
N PRO A 63 13.74 31.63 29.42
CA PRO A 63 14.89 31.77 30.28
C PRO A 63 14.37 32.37 31.59
N ALA A 64 14.46 31.60 32.68
CA ALA A 64 14.31 32.14 34.02
C ALA A 64 15.38 33.22 34.20
N LYS A 65 15.01 34.48 34.00
CA LYS A 65 15.86 35.61 34.38
C LYS A 65 16.00 35.58 35.90
N GLN A 66 17.23 35.30 36.34
CA GLN A 66 17.73 35.61 37.68
C GLN A 66 17.72 37.12 37.92
#